data_AF-Q5C2X4-F1
#
_entry.id   AF-Q5C2X4-F1
#
_cell.length_a   1.000
_cell.length_b   1.000
_cell.length_c   1.000
_cell.angle_alpha   90.00
_cell.angle_beta   90.00
_cell.angle_gamma   90.00
#
_symmetry.space_group_name_H-M   'P 1'
#
loop_
_entity.id
_entity.type
_entity.pdbx_description
1 polymer ?
#
loop_
_entity_poly.entity_id
_entity_poly.type
_entity_poly.pdbx_seq_one_letter_code
_entity_poly.pdbx_strand_id
1 'polypeptide(L)'
;LTCGCGMFDTELIGEGALETYKHAAEYLLTPDASLVPCAAHVYLQVVESEFLWSHHRLFPFQYKIDDTVIDIKEFQHPDIESCSGLPSTFDIQVSEIQLENNKSISSDRRLRCLLKSPQLVKRFNFGPPVGQIKLNDVLDLEITTSESGTAHAFILWWSLQMEPTNTIPPISVAPAWICDPNS
;
A
#
# COMPACT_ATOMS: atom_id res chain seq x y z
N LEU A 1 -28.15 11.55 -2.70
CA LEU A 1 -27.01 11.31 -3.62
C LEU A 1 -26.14 10.25 -2.96
N THR A 2 -26.21 9.01 -3.43
CA THR A 2 -25.25 7.95 -3.05
C THR A 2 -23.97 8.18 -3.86
N CYS A 3 -22.88 8.55 -3.20
CA CYS A 3 -21.57 8.66 -3.82
C CYS A 3 -21.10 7.22 -4.12
N GLY A 4 -21.20 6.76 -5.37
CA GLY A 4 -20.93 5.37 -5.74
C GLY A 4 -19.44 5.02 -5.75
N CYS A 5 -19.12 3.73 -5.64
CA CYS A 5 -17.76 3.17 -5.50
C CYS A 5 -16.75 3.43 -6.65
N GLY A 6 -17.08 4.28 -7.64
CA GLY A 6 -16.25 4.51 -8.83
C GLY A 6 -15.22 5.63 -8.71
N MET A 7 -14.79 5.97 -7.49
CA MET A 7 -13.83 7.07 -7.22
C MET A 7 -12.62 6.62 -6.40
N PHE A 8 -12.47 5.31 -6.18
CA PHE A 8 -11.38 4.75 -5.39
C PHE A 8 -10.43 3.99 -6.31
N ASP A 9 -9.20 4.47 -6.42
CA ASP A 9 -8.11 3.86 -7.16
C ASP A 9 -7.30 2.90 -6.27
N THR A 10 -6.19 2.36 -6.80
CA THR A 10 -5.28 1.48 -6.05
C THR A 10 -4.79 2.16 -4.76
N GLU A 11 -4.63 3.49 -4.77
CA GLU A 11 -4.17 4.29 -3.64
C GLU A 11 -5.28 4.75 -2.68
N LEU A 12 -6.55 4.39 -2.96
CA LEU A 12 -7.77 4.89 -2.33
C LEU A 12 -8.11 6.35 -2.65
N ILE A 13 -7.12 7.25 -2.65
CA ILE A 13 -7.34 8.71 -2.67
C ILE A 13 -6.85 9.41 -3.94
N GLY A 14 -6.20 8.73 -4.88
CA GLY A 14 -5.55 9.36 -6.03
C GLY A 14 -6.52 9.96 -7.05
N GLU A 15 -7.79 9.58 -7.01
CA GLU A 15 -8.86 10.16 -7.85
C GLU A 15 -9.65 11.30 -7.18
N GLY A 16 -9.17 11.85 -6.06
CA GLY A 16 -9.81 12.99 -5.39
C GLY A 16 -11.06 12.63 -4.58
N ALA A 17 -11.08 11.41 -4.03
CA ALA A 17 -12.18 10.91 -3.23
C ALA A 17 -12.45 11.80 -2.01
N LEU A 18 -11.40 12.20 -1.28
CA LEU A 18 -11.53 12.99 -0.05
C LEU A 18 -12.11 14.38 -0.31
N GLU A 19 -11.67 15.06 -1.38
CA GLU A 19 -12.19 16.36 -1.80
C GLU A 19 -13.67 16.28 -2.11
N THR A 20 -14.08 15.23 -2.82
CA THR A 20 -15.46 15.03 -3.21
C THR A 20 -16.35 14.77 -1.99
N TYR A 21 -15.94 13.90 -1.07
CA TYR A 21 -16.66 13.65 0.18
C TYR A 21 -16.74 14.89 1.05
N LYS A 22 -15.64 15.65 1.15
CA LYS A 22 -15.59 16.90 1.90
C LYS A 22 -16.57 17.93 1.35
N HIS A 23 -16.54 18.16 0.04
CA HIS A 23 -17.45 19.09 -0.62
C HIS A 23 -18.92 18.65 -0.47
N ALA A 24 -19.20 17.35 -0.61
CA ALA A 24 -20.54 16.83 -0.36
C ALA A 24 -20.99 17.07 1.09
N ALA A 25 -20.12 16.84 2.08
CA ALA A 25 -20.41 17.11 3.48
C ALA A 25 -20.64 18.60 3.79
N GLU A 26 -20.01 19.50 3.04
CA GLU A 26 -20.19 20.96 3.21
C GLU A 26 -21.49 21.48 2.61
N TYR A 27 -21.91 20.95 1.45
CA TYR A 27 -22.95 21.61 0.64
C TYR A 27 -24.15 20.73 0.29
N LEU A 28 -24.03 19.40 0.34
CA LEU A 28 -25.01 18.47 -0.24
C LEU A 28 -25.62 17.49 0.76
N LEU A 29 -24.96 17.25 1.89
CA LEU A 29 -25.37 16.25 2.87
C LEU A 29 -26.07 16.88 4.08
N THR A 30 -27.08 16.20 4.60
CA THR A 30 -27.65 16.51 5.90
C THR A 30 -26.76 15.96 7.02
N PRO A 31 -26.83 16.50 8.25
CA PRO A 31 -26.01 16.02 9.37
C PRO A 31 -26.20 14.54 9.72
N ASP A 32 -27.33 13.95 9.36
CA ASP A 32 -27.71 12.55 9.56
C ASP A 32 -27.50 11.66 8.31
N ALA A 33 -26.85 12.19 7.28
CA ALA A 33 -26.62 11.45 6.05
C ALA A 33 -25.68 10.25 6.26
N SER A 34 -26.15 9.07 5.84
CA SER A 34 -25.34 7.86 5.73
C SER A 34 -24.74 7.74 4.34
N LEU A 35 -23.43 7.47 4.28
CA LEU A 35 -22.70 7.27 3.02
C LEU A 35 -22.34 5.80 2.83
N VAL A 36 -22.23 5.40 1.57
CA VAL A 36 -21.82 4.06 1.16
C VAL A 36 -20.72 4.22 0.10
N PRO A 37 -19.47 3.87 0.39
CA PRO A 37 -18.97 3.39 1.68
C PRO A 37 -19.03 4.46 2.78
N CYS A 38 -19.15 4.03 4.04
CA CYS A 38 -19.17 4.94 5.19
C CYS A 38 -17.76 5.26 5.69
N ALA A 39 -16.82 4.34 5.50
CA ALA A 39 -15.42 4.48 5.90
C ALA A 39 -14.49 3.66 5.01
N ALA A 40 -13.20 3.95 5.08
CA ALA A 40 -12.14 3.16 4.47
C ALA A 40 -11.00 2.93 5.46
N HIS A 41 -10.34 1.79 5.36
CA HIS A 41 -9.17 1.43 6.16
C HIS A 41 -7.99 1.21 5.23
N VAL A 42 -6.85 1.85 5.50
CA VAL A 42 -5.60 1.63 4.79
C VAL A 42 -4.68 0.80 5.67
N TYR A 43 -4.15 -0.28 5.12
CA TYR A 43 -3.27 -1.21 5.79
C TYR A 43 -1.88 -1.18 5.18
N LEU A 44 -0.91 -1.62 5.96
CA LEU A 44 0.49 -1.68 5.61
C LEU A 44 1.10 -3.01 6.05
N GLN A 45 1.90 -3.61 5.18
CA GLN A 45 2.80 -4.71 5.52
C GLN A 45 4.24 -4.34 5.15
N VAL A 46 5.15 -4.51 6.11
CA VAL A 46 6.60 -4.39 5.85
C VAL A 46 7.11 -5.71 5.31
N VAL A 47 7.81 -5.66 4.18
CA VAL A 47 8.33 -6.86 3.51
C VAL A 47 9.80 -6.74 3.16
N GLU A 48 10.46 -7.89 3.21
CA GLU A 48 11.77 -8.12 2.62
C GLU A 48 11.56 -8.79 1.26
N SER A 49 12.00 -8.15 0.18
CA SER A 49 11.97 -8.70 -1.17
C SER A 49 13.02 -8.05 -2.06
N GLU A 50 14.03 -8.82 -2.47
CA GLU A 50 15.02 -8.36 -3.46
C GLU A 50 14.37 -8.03 -4.80
N PHE A 51 13.30 -8.73 -5.17
CA PHE A 51 12.52 -8.45 -6.37
C PHE A 51 11.90 -7.05 -6.32
N LEU A 52 11.24 -6.68 -5.23
CA LEU A 52 10.69 -5.33 -5.11
C LEU A 52 11.80 -4.29 -5.01
N TRP A 53 12.90 -4.60 -4.33
CA TRP A 53 14.05 -3.71 -4.22
C TRP A 53 14.73 -3.44 -5.58
N SER A 54 14.77 -4.41 -6.49
CA SER A 54 15.36 -4.25 -7.84
C SER A 54 14.63 -3.23 -8.71
N HIS A 55 13.36 -2.94 -8.40
CA HIS A 55 12.57 -1.92 -9.10
C HIS A 55 12.82 -0.51 -8.56
N HIS A 56 13.51 -0.41 -7.40
CA HIS A 56 13.87 0.84 -6.75
C HIS A 56 15.38 1.15 -6.80
N ARG A 57 16.21 0.11 -6.90
CA ARG A 57 17.67 0.20 -6.89
C ARG A 57 18.30 -0.63 -7.99
N LEU A 58 19.34 -0.05 -8.59
CA LEU A 58 20.21 -0.75 -9.52
C LEU A 58 21.17 -1.65 -8.74
N PHE A 59 20.98 -2.96 -8.86
CA PHE A 59 21.97 -3.91 -8.37
C PHE A 59 23.21 -3.88 -9.27
N PRO A 60 24.41 -3.88 -8.67
CA PRO A 60 25.62 -4.00 -9.45
C PRO A 60 25.67 -5.39 -10.08
N PHE A 61 25.89 -5.44 -11.39
CA PHE A 61 26.12 -6.68 -12.10
C PHE A 61 27.33 -6.55 -13.03
N GLN A 62 27.95 -7.69 -13.31
CA GLN A 62 29.09 -7.79 -14.21
C GLN A 62 28.63 -8.47 -15.49
N TYR A 63 29.00 -7.89 -16.63
CA TYR A 63 28.75 -8.45 -17.94
C TYR A 63 30.06 -8.66 -18.68
N LYS A 64 30.29 -9.88 -19.17
CA LYS A 64 31.51 -10.22 -19.90
C LYS A 64 31.22 -10.21 -21.40
N ILE A 65 31.96 -9.37 -22.13
CA ILE A 65 31.98 -9.33 -23.60
C ILE A 65 33.39 -9.70 -24.03
N ASP A 66 33.56 -10.88 -24.63
CA ASP A 66 34.86 -11.46 -24.98
C ASP A 66 35.82 -11.47 -23.78
N ASP A 67 36.96 -10.77 -23.86
CA ASP A 67 37.93 -10.62 -22.76
C ASP A 67 37.68 -9.38 -21.87
N THR A 68 36.65 -8.58 -22.17
CA THR A 68 36.32 -7.37 -21.42
C THR A 68 35.22 -7.66 -20.41
N VAL A 69 35.45 -7.31 -19.15
CA VAL A 69 34.43 -7.33 -18.10
C VAL A 69 33.93 -5.90 -17.90
N ILE A 70 32.65 -5.67 -18.17
CA ILE A 70 31.97 -4.42 -17.84
C ILE A 70 31.38 -4.59 -16.45
N ASP A 71 31.90 -3.82 -15.49
CA ASP A 71 31.34 -3.72 -14.15
C ASP A 71 30.47 -2.48 -14.06
N ILE A 72 29.15 -2.67 -13.91
CA ILE A 72 28.21 -1.55 -13.83
C ILE A 72 28.33 -0.79 -12.50
N LYS A 73 29.14 -1.25 -11.54
CA LYS A 73 29.55 -0.44 -10.38
C LYS A 73 30.12 0.92 -10.78
N GLU A 74 30.71 1.04 -11.97
CA GLU A 74 31.20 2.32 -12.49
C GLU A 74 30.07 3.36 -12.69
N PHE A 75 28.82 2.92 -12.81
CA PHE A 75 27.63 3.78 -12.93
C PHE A 75 26.89 3.96 -11.59
N GLN A 76 27.36 3.34 -10.50
CA GLN A 76 26.82 3.59 -9.16
C GLN A 76 27.42 4.90 -8.63
N HIS A 77 26.70 5.99 -8.89
CA HIS A 77 27.02 7.29 -8.31
C HIS A 77 26.40 7.40 -6.90
N PRO A 78 27.05 8.04 -5.92
CA PRO A 78 26.48 8.25 -4.58
C PRO A 78 25.08 8.88 -4.59
N ASP A 79 24.81 9.74 -5.58
CA ASP A 79 23.49 10.36 -5.76
C ASP A 79 22.39 9.36 -6.14
N ILE A 80 22.75 8.29 -6.88
CA ILE A 80 21.81 7.22 -7.26
C ILE A 80 21.51 6.33 -6.04
N GLU A 81 22.53 6.04 -5.22
CA GLU A 81 22.38 5.22 -4.02
C GLU A 81 21.57 5.93 -2.93
N SER A 82 21.78 7.24 -2.77
CA SER A 82 21.07 8.09 -1.81
C SER A 82 19.71 8.59 -2.30
N CYS A 83 19.39 8.44 -3.59
CA CYS A 83 18.12 8.89 -4.16
C CYS A 83 16.92 8.22 -3.47
N SER A 84 15.97 8.98 -2.94
CA SER A 84 14.77 8.41 -2.31
C SER A 84 13.83 7.67 -3.27
N GLY A 85 14.12 7.69 -4.57
CA GLY A 85 13.31 7.12 -5.64
C GLY A 85 12.29 8.10 -6.21
N LEU A 86 11.39 7.59 -7.04
CA LEU A 86 10.30 8.39 -7.62
C LEU A 86 9.19 8.60 -6.57
N PRO A 87 8.63 9.81 -6.44
CA PRO A 87 7.48 10.08 -5.57
C PRO A 87 6.17 9.64 -6.26
N SER A 88 6.13 8.40 -6.72
CA SER A 88 4.99 7.77 -7.37
C SER A 88 4.77 6.42 -6.73
N THR A 89 3.52 5.98 -6.68
CA THR A 89 3.19 4.62 -6.28
C THR A 89 3.63 3.61 -7.34
N PHE A 90 3.80 2.38 -6.87
CA PHE A 90 4.15 1.24 -7.69
C PHE A 90 3.04 0.20 -7.61
N ASP A 91 2.07 0.32 -8.51
CA ASP A 91 0.92 -0.56 -8.59
C ASP A 91 1.33 -1.96 -9.07
N ILE A 92 1.06 -2.97 -8.25
CA ILE A 92 1.40 -4.35 -8.54
C ILE A 92 0.33 -5.31 -8.03
N GLN A 93 0.06 -6.37 -8.81
CA GLN A 93 -0.73 -7.52 -8.36
C GLN A 93 0.10 -8.37 -7.42
N VAL A 94 0.23 -7.88 -6.18
CA VAL A 94 1.19 -8.42 -5.22
C VAL A 94 0.90 -9.88 -4.88
N SER A 95 -0.38 -10.30 -4.92
CA SER A 95 -0.86 -11.69 -4.80
C SER A 95 -0.12 -12.70 -5.70
N GLU A 96 0.45 -12.26 -6.83
CA GLU A 96 1.20 -13.10 -7.78
C GLU A 96 2.70 -13.26 -7.41
N ILE A 97 3.16 -12.61 -6.34
CA ILE A 97 4.51 -12.76 -5.80
C ILE A 97 4.51 -13.86 -4.74
N GLN A 98 5.55 -14.69 -4.73
CA GLN A 98 5.59 -15.88 -3.88
C GLN A 98 5.90 -15.51 -2.43
N LEU A 99 4.97 -15.79 -1.53
CA LEU A 99 5.17 -15.65 -0.09
C LEU A 99 6.08 -16.78 0.44
N GLU A 100 7.18 -16.40 1.07
CA GLU A 100 8.13 -17.34 1.64
C GLU A 100 7.59 -17.98 2.94
N ASN A 101 7.02 -19.19 2.81
CA ASN A 101 6.42 -19.95 3.92
C ASN A 101 7.23 -21.20 4.31
N ASN A 102 8.57 -21.10 4.40
CA ASN A 102 9.50 -22.20 4.79
C ASN A 102 9.72 -23.33 3.76
N LYS A 103 9.32 -23.17 2.49
CA LYS A 103 9.69 -24.12 1.43
C LYS A 103 10.72 -23.49 0.52
N SER A 104 11.89 -24.14 0.40
CA SER A 104 12.99 -23.77 -0.47
C SER A 104 12.56 -23.81 -1.94
N ILE A 105 11.95 -22.73 -2.42
CA ILE A 105 11.65 -22.51 -3.82
C ILE A 105 12.60 -21.43 -4.33
N SER A 106 13.43 -21.81 -5.31
CA SER A 106 14.37 -20.92 -6.00
C SER A 106 13.61 -20.07 -7.03
N SER A 107 12.77 -19.15 -6.59
CA SER A 107 12.18 -18.14 -7.46
C SER A 107 12.75 -16.76 -7.16
N ASP A 108 12.93 -15.96 -8.20
CA ASP A 108 13.42 -14.59 -8.05
C ASP A 108 12.34 -13.66 -7.49
N ARG A 109 11.05 -14.03 -7.61
CA ARG A 109 9.89 -13.24 -7.18
C ARG A 109 9.38 -13.68 -5.80
N ARG A 110 10.18 -13.43 -4.77
CA ARG A 110 9.86 -13.81 -3.38
C ARG A 110 9.59 -12.59 -2.52
N LEU A 111 8.69 -12.74 -1.56
CA LEU A 111 8.47 -11.78 -0.50
C LEU A 111 8.39 -12.49 0.86
N ARG A 112 8.94 -11.83 1.88
CA ARG A 112 8.84 -12.28 3.27
C ARG A 112 8.26 -11.16 4.11
N CYS A 113 7.20 -11.47 4.85
CA CYS A 113 6.55 -10.53 5.76
C CYS A 113 7.40 -10.37 7.03
N LEU A 114 7.74 -9.13 7.38
CA LEU A 114 8.49 -8.81 8.61
C LEU A 114 7.57 -8.53 9.80
N LEU A 115 6.29 -8.24 9.55
CA LEU A 115 5.26 -8.13 10.57
C LEU A 115 4.41 -9.39 10.61
N LYS A 116 4.01 -9.79 11.82
CA LYS A 116 3.11 -10.94 12.05
C LYS A 116 1.72 -10.71 11.45
N SER A 117 1.25 -9.47 11.47
CA SER A 117 -0.04 -9.05 10.93
C SER A 117 0.11 -7.67 10.30
N PRO A 118 -0.72 -7.33 9.31
CA PRO A 118 -0.72 -6.00 8.73
C PRO A 118 -1.07 -4.94 9.77
N GLN A 119 -0.43 -3.79 9.64
CA GLN A 119 -0.68 -2.63 10.49
C GLN A 119 -1.78 -1.77 9.86
N LEU A 120 -2.81 -1.41 10.64
CA LEU A 120 -3.75 -0.38 10.22
C LEU A 120 -3.03 0.98 10.27
N VAL A 121 -2.91 1.63 9.11
CA VAL A 121 -2.26 2.95 8.97
C VAL A 121 -3.25 4.05 9.29
N LYS A 122 -4.42 4.00 8.65
CA LYS A 122 -5.40 5.08 8.73
C LYS A 122 -6.80 4.57 8.49
N ARG A 123 -7.75 5.18 9.21
CA ARG A 123 -9.18 5.07 8.95
C ARG A 123 -9.71 6.41 8.45
N PHE A 124 -10.33 6.40 7.28
CA PHE A 124 -11.07 7.53 6.74
C PHE A 124 -12.55 7.38 7.07
N ASN A 125 -13.17 8.42 7.61
CA ASN A 125 -14.62 8.49 7.79
C ASN A 125 -15.16 9.47 6.75
N PHE A 126 -16.08 9.01 5.91
CA PHE A 126 -16.59 9.81 4.80
C PHE A 126 -17.85 10.61 5.16
N GLY A 127 -18.56 10.21 6.22
CA GLY A 127 -19.79 10.87 6.65
C GLY A 127 -19.57 12.30 7.19
N PRO A 128 -20.65 13.01 7.54
CA PRO A 128 -20.57 14.21 8.37
C PRO A 128 -20.11 13.88 9.82
N PRO A 129 -19.49 14.83 10.55
CA PRO A 129 -19.28 16.23 10.18
C PRO A 129 -18.06 16.44 9.26
N VAL A 130 -18.11 17.47 8.41
CA VAL A 130 -17.02 17.84 7.47
C VAL A 130 -15.63 17.89 8.12
N GLY A 131 -15.54 18.34 9.38
CA GLY A 131 -14.27 18.49 10.09
C GLY A 131 -13.46 17.20 10.26
N GLN A 132 -14.06 16.02 10.07
CA GLN A 132 -13.34 14.76 10.12
C GLN A 132 -12.60 14.40 8.82
N ILE A 133 -12.95 15.04 7.70
CA ILE A 133 -12.34 14.77 6.39
C ILE A 133 -11.14 15.71 6.21
N LYS A 134 -9.96 15.20 6.58
CA LYS A 134 -8.69 15.92 6.42
C LYS A 134 -8.02 15.55 5.10
N LEU A 135 -7.75 16.55 4.27
CA LEU A 135 -7.03 16.37 2.99
C LEU A 135 -5.51 16.22 3.17
N ASN A 136 -4.96 16.86 4.21
CA ASN A 136 -3.55 16.78 4.55
C ASN A 136 -3.42 16.27 5.98
N ASP A 137 -2.62 15.22 6.17
CA ASP A 137 -2.40 14.60 7.47
C ASP A 137 -1.05 13.88 7.48
N VAL A 138 -0.40 13.84 8.64
CA VAL A 138 0.86 13.12 8.85
C VAL A 138 0.67 12.22 10.06
N LEU A 139 1.10 10.97 9.95
CA LEU A 139 0.93 9.95 10.98
C LEU A 139 2.28 9.30 11.25
N ASP A 140 2.66 9.26 12.52
CA ASP A 140 3.81 8.49 13.00
C ASP A 140 3.29 7.14 13.54
N LEU A 141 3.84 6.04 13.01
CA LEU A 141 3.46 4.68 13.41
C LEU A 141 4.67 3.97 14.01
N GLU A 142 4.51 3.50 15.25
CA GLU A 142 5.48 2.61 15.88
C GLU A 142 5.12 1.15 15.57
N ILE A 143 6.03 0.46 14.89
CA ILE A 143 5.82 -0.92 14.42
C ILE A 143 6.91 -1.81 14.98
N THR A 144 6.52 -2.92 15.60
CA THR A 144 7.45 -3.96 16.07
C THR A 144 7.47 -5.11 15.07
N THR A 145 8.65 -5.44 14.54
CA THR A 145 8.80 -6.59 13.65
C THR A 145 8.76 -7.88 14.44
N SER A 146 8.17 -8.93 13.86
CA SER A 146 8.20 -10.28 14.44
C SER A 146 9.46 -11.04 14.03
N GLU A 147 10.06 -10.64 12.91
CA GLU A 147 11.22 -11.28 12.33
C GLU A 147 12.34 -10.26 12.11
N SER A 148 13.59 -10.72 12.11
CA SER A 148 14.73 -9.92 11.66
C SER A 148 14.79 -9.93 10.13
N GLY A 149 15.23 -8.82 9.53
CA GLY A 149 15.37 -8.68 8.09
C GLY A 149 15.58 -7.23 7.65
N THR A 150 15.62 -7.03 6.34
CA THR A 150 15.72 -5.73 5.69
C THR A 150 14.35 -5.29 5.19
N ALA A 151 13.90 -4.10 5.61
CA ALA A 151 12.67 -3.51 5.11
C ALA A 151 12.88 -2.95 3.68
N HIS A 152 12.74 -3.81 2.68
CA HIS A 152 12.90 -3.43 1.27
C HIS A 152 11.72 -2.63 0.74
N ALA A 153 10.50 -2.99 1.14
CA ALA A 153 9.30 -2.32 0.65
C ALA A 153 8.18 -2.33 1.68
N PHE A 154 7.23 -1.43 1.42
CA PHE A 154 5.96 -1.30 2.10
C PHE A 154 4.86 -1.70 1.12
N ILE A 155 4.08 -2.73 1.44
CA ILE A 155 2.89 -3.10 0.67
C ILE A 155 1.70 -2.42 1.33
N LEU A 156 1.00 -1.58 0.57
CA LEU A 156 -0.23 -0.91 1.02
C LEU A 156 -1.44 -1.48 0.28
N TRP A 157 -2.57 -1.51 0.97
CA TRP A 157 -3.88 -1.81 0.39
C TRP A 157 -4.97 -1.22 1.28
N TRP A 158 -6.21 -1.29 0.83
CA TRP A 158 -7.34 -0.76 1.60
C TRP A 158 -8.55 -1.69 1.63
N SER A 159 -9.47 -1.40 2.56
CA SER A 159 -10.81 -1.97 2.57
C SER A 159 -11.86 -0.87 2.78
N LEU A 160 -13.02 -1.04 2.15
CA LEU A 160 -14.17 -0.14 2.25
C LEU A 160 -15.23 -0.75 3.16
N GLN A 161 -15.56 -0.04 4.22
CA GLN A 161 -16.70 -0.35 5.06
C GLN A 161 -17.95 0.21 4.36
N MET A 162 -18.82 -0.68 3.90
CA MET A 162 -20.00 -0.28 3.13
C MET A 162 -21.05 0.41 3.99
N GLU A 163 -21.23 -0.05 5.23
CA GLU A 163 -22.21 0.49 6.15
C GLU A 163 -21.77 0.34 7.64
N PRO A 164 -22.32 1.15 8.57
CA PRO A 164 -21.82 1.26 9.94
C PRO A 164 -21.92 -0.01 10.81
N THR A 165 -22.85 -0.92 10.51
CA THR A 165 -23.17 -2.11 11.33
C THR A 165 -22.37 -3.36 10.97
N ASN A 166 -21.54 -3.31 9.92
CA ASN A 166 -20.73 -4.44 9.41
C ASN A 166 -21.54 -5.72 9.08
N THR A 167 -22.82 -5.57 8.77
CA THR A 167 -23.67 -6.62 8.22
C THR A 167 -23.36 -6.90 6.75
N ILE A 168 -22.90 -5.88 6.02
CA ILE A 168 -22.43 -6.03 4.64
C ILE A 168 -20.92 -6.24 4.65
N PRO A 169 -20.40 -7.30 4.02
CA PRO A 169 -18.97 -7.53 3.92
C PRO A 169 -18.25 -6.33 3.29
N PRO A 170 -17.05 -5.96 3.77
CA PRO A 170 -16.28 -4.90 3.17
C PRO A 170 -15.78 -5.29 1.78
N ILE A 171 -15.56 -4.30 0.93
CA ILE A 171 -14.77 -4.49 -0.30
C ILE A 171 -13.31 -4.35 0.09
N SER A 172 -12.53 -5.42 -0.05
CA SER A 172 -11.11 -5.44 0.33
C SER A 172 -10.25 -5.69 -0.90
N VAL A 173 -9.17 -4.91 -1.05
CA VAL A 173 -8.10 -5.18 -2.04
C VAL A 173 -6.87 -5.81 -1.38
N ALA A 174 -7.08 -6.49 -0.25
CA ALA A 174 -6.03 -7.20 0.46
C ALA A 174 -5.39 -8.29 -0.41
N PRO A 175 -4.07 -8.49 -0.31
CA PRO A 175 -3.39 -9.60 -0.98
C PRO A 175 -3.96 -10.96 -0.55
N ALA A 176 -3.91 -11.95 -1.44
CA ALA A 176 -4.54 -13.27 -1.22
C ALA A 176 -4.02 -14.03 0.01
N TRP A 177 -2.80 -13.74 0.47
CA TRP A 177 -2.21 -14.37 1.66
C TRP A 177 -2.60 -13.68 2.98
N ILE A 178 -3.23 -12.51 2.93
CA ILE A 178 -3.80 -11.89 4.11
C ILE A 178 -5.17 -12.53 4.30
N CYS A 179 -5.31 -13.34 5.35
CA CYS A 179 -6.63 -13.69 5.84
C CYS A 179 -7.25 -12.41 6.39
N ASP A 180 -8.05 -11.72 5.58
CA ASP A 180 -8.82 -10.57 6.07
C ASP A 180 -9.81 -11.11 7.11
N PRO A 181 -9.69 -10.72 8.39
CA PRO A 181 -10.59 -11.20 9.43
C PRO A 181 -12.04 -10.75 9.21
N ASN A 182 -12.30 -9.89 8.22
CA ASN A 182 -13.62 -9.38 7.85
C ASN A 182 -14.13 -9.88 6.48
N SER A 183 -13.44 -10.82 5.81
CA SER A 183 -13.93 -11.51 4.60
C SER A 183 -14.71 -12.78 4.91
#